data_AF-A0A8T2XXY4-F1
#
_entry.id   AF-A0A8T2XXY4-F1
#
_cell.length_a   1.000
_cell.length_b   1.000
_cell.length_c   1.000
_cell.angle_alpha   90.00
_cell.angle_beta   90.00
_cell.angle_gamma   90.00
#
_symmetry.space_group_name_H-M   'P 1'
#
loop_
_entity.id
_entity.type
_entity.pdbx_description
1 polymer ?
#
loop_
_entity_poly.entity_id
_entity_poly.type
_entity_poly.pdbx_seq_one_letter_code
_entity_poly.pdbx_strand_id
1 'polypeptide(L)'
;VMTGGILAHEFMHAWLRLQGVSRLNPEIEEGICQVMGYQWLDWFEAVDPEASSSRSEKAQFTRNLKKTFKGEVENMLDGAYGDGFRDAQWAVSRYGLDHVIRHIIRHKTLPRE
;
A
#
# COMPACT_ATOMS: atom_id res chain seq x y z
N VAL A 1 8.72 -4.83 -10.87
CA VAL A 1 7.84 -3.79 -10.27
C VAL A 1 6.66 -4.43 -9.55
N MET A 2 5.65 -4.97 -10.24
CA MET A 2 4.43 -5.49 -9.60
C MET A 2 4.70 -6.54 -8.52
N THR A 3 5.59 -7.51 -8.80
CA THR A 3 6.00 -8.52 -7.81
C THR A 3 6.48 -7.89 -6.50
N GLY A 4 7.20 -6.77 -6.55
CA GLY A 4 7.66 -6.10 -5.33
C GLY A 4 6.53 -5.40 -4.56
N GLY A 5 5.57 -4.80 -5.27
CA GLY A 5 4.37 -4.23 -4.64
C GLY A 5 3.51 -5.31 -3.95
N ILE A 6 3.33 -6.45 -4.61
CA ILE A 6 2.62 -7.61 -4.05
C ILE A 6 3.38 -8.16 -2.83
N LEU A 7 4.69 -8.33 -2.93
CA LEU A 7 5.48 -8.80 -1.78
C LEU A 7 5.44 -7.82 -0.61
N ALA A 8 5.44 -6.51 -0.86
CA ALA A 8 5.28 -5.51 0.19
C ALA A 8 3.91 -5.57 0.88
N HIS A 9 2.85 -5.86 0.12
CA HIS A 9 1.52 -6.15 0.67
C HIS A 9 1.56 -7.38 1.59
N GLU A 10 2.07 -8.52 1.09
CA GLU A 10 2.12 -9.76 1.87
C GLU A 10 3.04 -9.69 3.10
N PHE A 11 4.14 -8.93 3.00
CA PHE A 11 5.01 -8.68 4.14
C PHE A 11 4.34 -7.83 5.22
N MET A 12 3.40 -6.95 4.86
CA MET A 12 2.62 -6.21 5.85
C MET A 12 1.71 -7.15 6.65
N HIS A 13 1.04 -8.11 5.99
CA HIS A 13 0.28 -9.17 6.67
C HIS A 13 1.16 -9.94 7.67
N ALA A 14 2.31 -10.43 7.21
CA ALA A 14 3.26 -11.16 8.05
C ALA A 14 3.77 -10.32 9.21
N TRP A 15 4.10 -9.04 8.96
CA TRP A 15 4.60 -8.13 9.99
C TRP A 15 3.55 -7.83 11.06
N LEU A 16 2.29 -7.60 10.69
CA LEU A 16 1.19 -7.44 11.65
C LEU A 16 1.06 -8.66 12.57
N ARG A 17 1.22 -9.87 12.02
CA ARG A 17 1.18 -11.10 12.84
C ARG A 17 2.36 -11.19 13.80
N LEU A 18 3.55 -10.78 13.39
CA LEU A 18 4.72 -10.69 14.28
C LEU A 18 4.53 -9.67 15.41
N GLN A 19 3.73 -8.62 15.19
CA GLN A 19 3.33 -7.68 16.25
C GLN A 19 2.21 -8.20 17.16
N GLY A 20 1.80 -9.46 17.01
CA GLY A 20 0.70 -10.05 17.79
C GLY A 20 -0.69 -9.59 17.35
N VAL A 21 -0.80 -8.87 16.23
CA VAL A 21 -2.08 -8.39 15.70
C VAL A 21 -2.72 -9.51 14.88
N SER A 22 -3.78 -10.11 15.43
CA SER A 22 -4.61 -11.12 14.77
C SER A 22 -6.08 -10.74 14.74
N ARG A 23 -6.83 -11.28 13.75
CA ARG A 23 -8.28 -11.13 13.61
C ARG A 23 -8.72 -9.67 13.45
N LEU A 24 -8.06 -8.92 12.57
CA LEU A 24 -8.55 -7.59 12.18
C LEU A 24 -9.78 -7.75 11.28
N ASN A 25 -10.58 -6.68 11.17
CA ASN A 25 -11.55 -6.57 10.09
C ASN A 25 -10.78 -6.64 8.75
N PRO A 26 -11.20 -7.49 7.79
CA PRO A 26 -10.59 -7.56 6.46
C PRO A 26 -10.36 -6.21 5.79
N GLU A 27 -11.30 -5.26 5.89
CA GLU A 27 -11.15 -3.91 5.31
C GLU A 27 -9.94 -3.16 5.89
N ILE A 28 -9.66 -3.33 7.18
CA ILE A 28 -8.52 -2.68 7.83
C ILE A 28 -7.22 -3.41 7.46
N GLU A 29 -7.25 -4.74 7.51
CA GLU A 29 -6.06 -5.56 7.26
C GLU A 29 -5.61 -5.45 5.81
N GLU A 30 -6.51 -5.69 4.86
CA GLU A 30 -6.22 -5.57 3.43
C GLU A 30 -5.97 -4.12 3.03
N GLY A 31 -6.68 -3.17 3.64
CA GLY A 31 -6.50 -1.75 3.39
C GLY A 31 -5.07 -1.27 3.68
N ILE A 32 -4.55 -1.54 4.89
CA ILE A 32 -3.18 -1.12 5.23
C ILE A 32 -2.12 -1.90 4.45
N CYS A 33 -2.38 -3.17 4.11
CA CYS A 33 -1.48 -3.96 3.27
C CYS A 33 -1.43 -3.42 1.83
N GLN A 34 -2.57 -2.99 1.28
CA GLN A 34 -2.58 -2.30 -0.01
C GLN A 34 -1.86 -0.95 0.02
N VAL A 35 -2.00 -0.18 1.10
CA VAL A 35 -1.21 1.06 1.27
C VAL A 35 0.29 0.76 1.26
N MET A 36 0.73 -0.34 1.90
CA MET A 36 2.15 -0.71 1.90
C MET A 36 2.65 -1.08 0.51
N GLY A 37 1.88 -1.87 -0.26
CA GLY A 37 2.18 -2.18 -1.65
C GLY A 37 2.22 -0.93 -2.53
N TYR A 38 1.27 -0.01 -2.33
CA TYR A 38 1.17 1.25 -3.06
C TYR A 38 2.37 2.17 -2.80
N GLN A 39 2.78 2.35 -1.54
CA GLN A 39 3.96 3.16 -1.19
C GLN A 39 5.26 2.52 -1.64
N TRP A 40 5.36 1.18 -1.66
CA TRP A 40 6.54 0.50 -2.19
C TRP A 40 6.76 0.86 -3.67
N LEU A 41 5.70 1.00 -4.47
CA LEU A 41 5.80 1.43 -5.87
C LEU A 41 6.30 2.87 -6.02
N ASP A 42 5.97 3.75 -5.06
CA ASP A 42 6.50 5.12 -5.01
C ASP A 42 7.98 5.14 -4.65
N TRP A 43 8.35 4.36 -3.64
CA TRP A 43 9.75 4.20 -3.27
C TRP A 43 10.58 3.60 -4.43
N PHE A 44 10.09 2.55 -5.09
CA PHE A 44 10.80 1.87 -6.17
C PHE A 44 11.12 2.83 -7.34
N GLU A 45 10.16 3.67 -7.76
CA GLU A 45 10.40 4.65 -8.81
C GLU A 45 11.44 5.71 -8.41
N ALA A 46 11.46 6.12 -7.14
CA ALA A 46 12.41 7.12 -6.64
C ALA A 46 13.86 6.60 -6.58
N VAL A 47 14.04 5.29 -6.35
CA VAL A 47 15.37 4.69 -6.16
C VAL A 47 15.90 3.97 -7.40
N ASP A 48 15.06 3.59 -8.36
CA ASP A 48 15.48 2.94 -9.60
C ASP A 48 16.02 3.99 -10.61
N PRO A 49 17.35 4.01 -10.86
CA PRO A 49 17.95 4.99 -11.78
C PRO A 49 17.42 4.84 -13.21
N GLU A 50 17.06 3.63 -13.64
CA GLU A 50 16.48 3.43 -14.96
C GLU A 50 15.06 3.98 -15.02
N ALA A 51 14.22 3.74 -14.00
CA ALA A 51 12.88 4.31 -13.91
C ALA A 51 12.89 5.84 -13.82
N SER A 52 13.89 6.43 -13.15
CA SER A 52 14.10 7.88 -13.07
C SER A 52 14.57 8.49 -14.40
N SER A 53 15.19 7.70 -15.27
CA SER A 53 15.64 8.16 -16.59
C SER A 53 14.46 8.24 -17.56
N SER A 54 14.19 9.41 -18.12
CA SER A 54 13.06 9.61 -19.06
C SER A 54 13.31 9.04 -20.46
N ARG A 55 14.54 8.58 -20.76
CA ARG A 55 15.03 8.39 -22.13
C ARG A 55 14.94 6.97 -22.67
N SER A 56 14.81 5.94 -21.82
CA SER A 56 14.73 4.55 -22.30
C SER A 56 13.28 4.07 -22.40
N GLU A 57 13.00 3.25 -23.40
CA GLU A 57 11.70 2.57 -23.58
C GLU A 57 11.36 1.70 -22.36
N LYS A 58 12.36 1.03 -21.79
CA LYS A 58 12.21 0.23 -20.56
C LYS A 58 11.76 1.08 -19.36
N ALA A 59 12.27 2.30 -19.22
CA ALA A 59 11.86 3.22 -18.17
C ALA A 59 10.41 3.68 -18.35
N GLN A 60 10.02 4.02 -19.59
CA GLN A 60 8.64 4.37 -19.92
C GLN A 60 7.68 3.21 -19.66
N PHE A 61 8.05 2.00 -20.06
CA PHE A 61 7.29 0.78 -19.78
C PHE A 61 7.10 0.58 -18.27
N THR A 62 8.18 0.72 -17.49
CA THR A 62 8.15 0.58 -16.02
C THR A 62 7.24 1.61 -15.35
N ARG A 63 7.31 2.88 -15.78
CA ARG A 63 6.43 3.96 -15.29
C ARG A 63 4.97 3.71 -15.65
N ASN A 64 4.70 3.29 -16.88
CA ASN A 64 3.34 2.96 -17.32
C ASN A 64 2.78 1.78 -16.53
N LEU A 65 3.59 0.72 -16.33
CA LEU A 65 3.18 -0.45 -15.54
C LEU A 65 2.84 -0.07 -14.10
N LYS A 66 3.66 0.77 -13.45
CA LYS A 66 3.36 1.32 -12.13
C LYS A 66 2.05 2.10 -12.14
N LYS A 67 1.90 3.04 -13.09
CA LYS A 67 0.70 3.90 -13.19
C LYS A 67 -0.57 3.07 -13.35
N THR A 68 -0.54 2.04 -14.20
CA THR A 68 -1.66 1.13 -14.40
C THR A 68 -2.03 0.44 -13.08
N PHE A 69 -1.06 -0.17 -12.40
CA PHE A 69 -1.33 -0.89 -11.14
C PHE A 69 -1.84 0.02 -10.03
N LYS A 70 -1.26 1.22 -9.87
CA LYS A 70 -1.77 2.21 -8.91
C LYS A 70 -3.22 2.60 -9.23
N GLY A 71 -3.53 2.80 -10.52
CA GLY A 71 -4.89 3.07 -10.97
C GLY A 71 -5.85 1.90 -10.68
N GLU A 72 -5.41 0.66 -10.82
CA GLU A 72 -6.22 -0.52 -10.47
C GLU A 72 -6.55 -0.56 -8.99
N VAL A 73 -5.57 -0.31 -8.11
CA VAL A 73 -5.78 -0.28 -6.65
C VAL A 73 -6.71 0.87 -6.25
N GLU A 74 -6.51 2.08 -6.80
CA GLU A 74 -7.32 3.25 -6.49
C GLU A 74 -8.79 3.09 -6.89
N ASN A 75 -9.03 2.48 -8.05
CA ASN A 75 -10.36 2.34 -8.64
C ASN A 75 -11.02 0.98 -8.36
N MET A 76 -10.39 0.15 -7.51
CA MET A 76 -10.95 -1.16 -7.16
C MET A 76 -12.31 -0.98 -6.47
N LEU A 77 -13.36 -1.57 -7.05
CA LEU A 77 -14.74 -1.49 -6.53
C LEU A 77 -15.06 -2.62 -5.52
N ASP A 78 -14.05 -3.35 -5.08
CA ASP A 78 -14.19 -4.42 -4.10
C ASP A 78 -14.22 -3.86 -2.66
N GLY A 79 -14.97 -4.49 -1.77
CA GLY A 79 -15.16 -4.01 -0.40
C GLY A 79 -13.85 -3.93 0.38
N ALA A 80 -13.32 -5.07 0.83
CA ALA A 80 -12.15 -5.08 1.70
C ALA A 80 -10.88 -4.52 1.04
N TYR A 81 -10.66 -4.79 -0.26
CA TYR A 81 -9.45 -4.35 -0.95
C TYR A 81 -9.55 -2.92 -1.50
N GLY A 82 -10.72 -2.52 -1.98
CA GLY A 82 -10.95 -1.19 -2.56
C GLY A 82 -11.32 -0.15 -1.50
N ASP A 83 -12.44 -0.36 -0.80
CA ASP A 83 -12.90 0.58 0.23
C ASP A 83 -11.91 0.62 1.40
N GLY A 84 -11.42 -0.56 1.82
CA GLY A 84 -10.37 -0.65 2.83
C GLY A 84 -9.10 0.10 2.46
N PHE A 85 -8.65 0.02 1.20
CA PHE A 85 -7.51 0.81 0.72
C PHE A 85 -7.80 2.31 0.81
N ARG A 86 -8.96 2.77 0.34
CA ARG A 86 -9.31 4.21 0.36
C ARG A 86 -9.35 4.76 1.78
N ASP A 87 -9.97 4.03 2.71
CA ASP A 87 -10.04 4.43 4.12
C ASP A 87 -8.66 4.44 4.78
N ALA A 88 -7.85 3.40 4.56
CA ALA A 88 -6.49 3.31 5.09
C ALA A 88 -5.59 4.40 4.49
N GLN A 89 -5.66 4.62 3.18
CA GLN A 89 -4.89 5.65 2.47
C GLN A 89 -5.29 7.05 2.94
N TRP A 90 -6.57 7.31 3.17
CA TRP A 90 -7.03 8.57 3.77
C TRP A 90 -6.43 8.77 5.16
N ALA A 91 -6.51 7.75 6.02
CA ALA A 91 -5.95 7.80 7.37
C ALA A 91 -4.44 8.03 7.36
N VAL A 92 -3.71 7.34 6.48
CA VAL A 92 -2.25 7.48 6.33
C VAL A 92 -1.88 8.86 5.79
N SER A 93 -2.66 9.40 4.84
CA SER A 93 -2.43 10.74 4.30
C SER A 93 -2.65 11.83 5.36
N ARG A 94 -3.56 11.60 6.32
CA ARG A 94 -3.89 12.56 7.38
C ARG A 94 -2.97 12.46 8.60
N TYR A 95 -2.63 11.24 9.03
CA TYR A 95 -1.95 10.99 10.31
C TYR A 95 -0.53 10.43 10.17
N GLY A 96 -0.14 10.00 8.96
CA GLY A 96 1.13 9.34 8.69
C GLY A 96 1.09 7.83 8.95
N LEU A 97 1.89 7.08 8.17
CA LEU A 97 1.88 5.61 8.18
C LEU A 97 2.19 5.02 9.56
N ASP A 98 3.25 5.51 10.21
CA ASP A 98 3.68 5.02 11.53
C ASP A 98 2.59 5.21 12.60
N HIS A 99 1.90 6.36 12.59
CA HIS A 99 0.81 6.62 13.53
C HIS A 99 -0.35 5.66 13.30
N VAL A 100 -0.77 5.49 12.04
CA VAL A 100 -1.87 4.59 11.67
C VAL A 100 -1.55 3.14 12.06
N ILE A 101 -0.33 2.66 11.79
CA ILE A 101 0.11 1.32 12.17
C ILE A 101 0.05 1.13 13.69
N ARG A 102 0.60 2.08 14.47
CA ARG A 102 0.54 2.02 15.94
C ARG A 102 -0.89 2.02 16.46
N HIS A 103 -1.78 2.79 15.82
CA HIS A 103 -3.20 2.82 16.15
C HIS A 103 -3.89 1.48 15.84
N ILE A 104 -3.63 0.86 14.68
CA ILE A 104 -4.13 -0.48 14.33
C ILE A 104 -3.65 -1.52 15.34
N ILE A 105 -2.37 -1.51 15.71
CA ILE A 105 -1.80 -2.45 16.68
C ILE A 105 -2.53 -2.35 18.03
N ARG A 106 -2.79 -1.12 18.48
CA ARG A 106 -3.38 -0.87 19.80
C ARG A 106 -4.90 -1.06 19.83
N HIS A 107 -5.60 -0.61 18.79
CA HIS A 107 -7.05 -0.46 18.79
C HIS A 107 -7.77 -1.36 17.79
N LYS A 108 -7.05 -2.01 16.87
CA LYS A 108 -7.60 -2.83 15.78
C LYS A 108 -8.61 -2.09 14.89
N THR A 109 -8.49 -0.76 14.84
CA THR A 109 -9.30 0.15 14.02
C THR A 109 -8.38 1.08 13.24
N LEU A 110 -8.92 1.81 12.25
CA LEU A 110 -8.25 2.99 11.69
C LEU A 110 -8.52 4.21 12.57
N PRO A 111 -7.57 5.16 12.69
CA PRO A 111 -7.85 6.43 13.37
C PRO A 111 -8.93 7.19 12.60
N ARG A 112 -9.94 7.65 13.33
CA ARG A 112 -11.02 8.52 12.85
C ARG A 112 -10.92 9.87 13.56
N GLU A 113 -11.61 10.88 13.05
CA GLU A 113 -11.67 12.23 13.64
C GLU A 113 -11.92 12.21 15.16
#